data_AF-A0A2E5VM28-F1
#
_entry.id   AF-A0A2E5VM28-F1
#
_cell.length_a   1.000
_cell.length_b   1.000
_cell.length_c   1.000
_cell.angle_alpha   90.00
_cell.angle_beta   90.00
_cell.angle_gamma   90.00
#
_symmetry.space_group_name_H-M   'P 1'
#
loop_
_entity.id
_entity.type
_entity.pdbx_description
1 polymer ?
#
loop_
_entity_poly.entity_id
_entity_poly.type
_entity_poly.pdbx_seq_one_letter_code
_entity_poly.pdbx_strand_id
1 'polypeptide(L)'
;MRIKQQRGGATERVQNTEDKTAARSGKLTTVMTCLLLLLIYWIPFSSTSAITINMVFDPASVSPVFDPGGTLLQGMANNAAQIWEDIFEETDTITINYRYNSIGGLANGTATTVVGGQPTVGSINIDSDNVRTWYFDPTPLDNSEYTMTQRLYRDLTAAQQTAWYDSTPPDLLEASYRGQATATAPANAQNGFDMFSTLVHEIGHVLGLSHNNMANAETVGEGDFDFDVNAVLAGGNFFEIEAAGTNPAVVNQWAHIAAQSLMCNGCAATGLRRLPSATDVFAIQSAAGWNVTSIDLSRQDFLTGIDWNTAGNWEGNQVPLGADDAFVRTANRTASLSGGANVRNLTVS
;
A
#
# COMPACT_ATOMS: atom_id res chain seq x y z
N MET A 1 24.62 74.57 9.56
CA MET A 1 25.00 74.79 10.96
C MET A 1 23.73 74.91 11.78
N ARG A 2 23.54 74.02 12.78
CA ARG A 2 22.75 74.16 14.02
C ARG A 2 21.29 74.69 13.94
N ILE A 3 20.31 73.89 14.40
CA ILE A 3 19.57 74.06 15.69
C ILE A 3 18.53 75.20 15.60
N LYS A 4 17.32 75.19 16.18
CA LYS A 4 16.45 74.35 17.02
C LYS A 4 15.06 75.06 16.90
N GLN A 5 13.95 74.34 16.80
CA GLN A 5 13.09 73.93 17.93
C GLN A 5 12.19 75.04 18.52
N GLN A 6 10.97 74.60 18.86
CA GLN A 6 10.02 75.15 19.85
C GLN A 6 9.14 76.31 19.39
N ARG A 7 7.92 76.52 19.91
CA ARG A 7 6.89 75.77 20.66
C ARG A 7 5.73 76.78 20.78
N GLY A 8 4.52 76.28 21.02
CA GLY A 8 3.39 77.06 21.55
C GLY A 8 2.59 77.72 20.43
N GLY A 9 1.27 77.58 20.33
CA GLY A 9 0.30 77.46 21.40
C GLY A 9 -0.32 78.83 21.62
N ALA A 10 -1.51 79.08 21.05
CA ALA A 10 -2.49 80.06 21.54
C ALA A 10 -3.77 80.03 20.68
N THR A 11 -4.88 80.02 21.41
CA THR A 11 -6.27 80.33 21.08
C THR A 11 -6.50 81.75 20.57
N GLU A 12 -7.29 81.91 19.50
CA GLU A 12 -8.38 82.91 19.28
C GLU A 12 -8.81 82.84 17.80
N ARG A 13 -10.08 82.55 17.47
CA ARG A 13 -11.22 83.48 17.29
C ARG A 13 -11.20 84.26 15.96
N VAL A 14 -12.36 84.28 15.31
CA VAL A 14 -12.89 85.26 14.33
C VAL A 14 -12.83 84.91 12.83
N GLN A 15 -14.01 84.50 12.35
CA GLN A 15 -14.78 84.92 11.16
C GLN A 15 -14.28 84.77 9.71
N ASN A 16 -15.21 84.18 8.94
CA ASN A 16 -15.72 84.55 7.62
C ASN A 16 -14.80 84.44 6.42
N THR A 17 -15.18 83.56 5.49
CA THR A 17 -15.37 83.81 4.05
C THR A 17 -15.77 82.46 3.42
N GLU A 18 -16.99 82.36 2.91
CA GLU A 18 -17.33 82.47 1.49
C GLU A 18 -16.86 81.31 0.61
N ASP A 19 -17.79 80.92 -0.26
CA ASP A 19 -17.61 80.26 -1.53
C ASP A 19 -17.48 78.72 -1.61
N LYS A 20 -18.59 78.16 -2.11
CA LYS A 20 -18.68 77.33 -3.33
C LYS A 20 -18.14 75.90 -3.29
N THR A 21 -19.08 75.02 -3.66
CA THR A 21 -18.93 73.82 -4.48
C THR A 21 -18.03 72.70 -3.95
N ALA A 22 -18.67 71.63 -3.47
CA ALA A 22 -18.45 70.29 -4.01
C ALA A 22 -19.48 69.31 -3.40
N ALA A 23 -20.32 68.74 -4.26
CA ALA A 23 -21.00 67.49 -3.95
C ALA A 23 -19.95 66.42 -3.62
N ARG A 24 -19.97 65.91 -2.39
CA ARG A 24 -19.26 64.70 -2.01
C ARG A 24 -20.25 63.72 -1.41
N SER A 25 -20.41 62.61 -2.11
CA SER A 25 -21.06 61.40 -1.64
C SER A 25 -20.38 60.92 -0.36
N GLY A 26 -21.07 61.10 0.77
CA GLY A 26 -20.76 60.40 2.00
C GLY A 26 -21.12 58.93 1.82
N LYS A 27 -20.12 58.12 1.45
CA LYS A 27 -20.19 56.67 1.61
C LYS A 27 -20.45 56.40 3.08
N LEU A 28 -21.63 55.86 3.37
CA LEU A 28 -21.92 55.16 4.62
C LEU A 28 -20.91 53.99 4.69
N THR A 29 -19.83 54.17 5.44
CA THR A 29 -18.94 53.07 5.82
C THR A 29 -19.62 52.33 6.97
N THR A 30 -20.67 51.56 6.63
CA THR A 30 -21.20 50.55 7.52
C THR A 30 -20.13 49.48 7.69
N VAL A 31 -19.63 49.36 8.91
CA VAL A 31 -18.78 48.26 9.38
C VAL A 31 -19.58 46.97 9.24
N MET A 32 -19.49 46.33 8.08
CA MET A 32 -20.07 45.02 7.81
C MET A 32 -19.03 43.95 8.10
N THR A 33 -18.69 43.84 9.39
CA THR A 33 -18.02 42.68 9.95
C THR A 33 -19.12 41.65 10.25
N CYS A 34 -19.53 40.91 9.22
CA CYS A 34 -20.38 39.75 9.37
C CYS A 34 -19.76 38.63 8.54
N LEU A 35 -19.00 37.80 9.26
CA LEU A 35 -18.96 36.36 9.11
C LEU A 35 -19.15 35.90 7.65
N LEU A 36 -18.10 36.03 6.85
CA LEU A 36 -17.95 35.12 5.71
C LEU A 36 -17.79 33.73 6.35
N LEU A 37 -18.87 32.96 6.32
CA LEU A 37 -18.92 31.58 6.76
C LEU A 37 -17.74 30.84 6.13
N LEU A 38 -16.71 30.56 6.93
CA LEU A 38 -15.95 29.33 6.80
C LEU A 38 -16.96 28.21 7.09
N LEU A 39 -17.78 27.88 6.09
CA LEU A 39 -18.24 26.50 5.91
C LEU A 39 -16.96 25.70 5.63
N ILE A 40 -16.22 25.39 6.70
CA ILE A 40 -15.49 24.14 6.76
C ILE A 40 -16.62 23.13 6.65
N TYR A 41 -16.90 22.69 5.42
CA TYR A 41 -17.56 21.41 5.23
C TYR A 41 -16.74 20.44 6.08
N TRP A 42 -17.29 20.04 7.22
CA TRP A 42 -17.01 18.74 7.78
C TRP A 42 -17.52 17.77 6.71
N ILE A 43 -16.71 17.59 5.67
CA ILE A 43 -16.77 16.38 4.88
C ILE A 43 -16.51 15.31 5.94
N PRO A 44 -17.48 14.43 6.25
CA PRO A 44 -17.13 13.25 7.01
C PRO A 44 -16.00 12.60 6.21
N PHE A 45 -14.78 12.63 6.75
CA PHE A 45 -13.80 11.67 6.33
C PHE A 45 -14.48 10.34 6.65
N SER A 46 -14.96 9.65 5.61
CA SER A 46 -15.21 8.22 5.73
C SER A 46 -13.88 7.68 6.23
N SER A 47 -13.82 7.33 7.50
CA SER A 47 -12.78 6.45 8.00
C SER A 47 -12.97 5.18 7.19
N THR A 48 -12.19 5.04 6.11
CA THR A 48 -11.96 3.76 5.49
C THR A 48 -11.54 2.85 6.63
N SER A 49 -12.32 1.81 6.87
CA SER A 49 -11.95 0.86 7.88
C SER A 49 -10.85 0.04 7.25
N ALA A 50 -9.63 0.14 7.77
CA ALA A 50 -8.55 -0.77 7.43
C ALA A 50 -8.58 -1.94 8.42
N ILE A 51 -8.20 -3.14 7.97
CA ILE A 51 -7.90 -4.21 8.92
C ILE A 51 -6.87 -3.68 9.92
N THR A 52 -6.96 -4.17 11.15
CA THR A 52 -5.96 -3.88 12.18
C THR A 52 -5.08 -5.11 12.37
N ILE A 53 -3.79 -4.98 12.09
CA ILE A 53 -2.80 -6.03 12.32
C ILE A 53 -2.03 -5.72 13.60
N ASN A 54 -2.46 -6.36 14.69
CA ASN A 54 -1.80 -6.25 15.98
C ASN A 54 -0.56 -7.15 16.03
N MET A 55 0.61 -6.56 15.78
CA MET A 55 1.90 -7.23 15.86
C MET A 55 2.35 -7.38 17.33
N VAL A 56 2.48 -8.62 17.81
CA VAL A 56 2.87 -8.94 19.18
C VAL A 56 4.23 -9.66 19.21
N PHE A 57 5.27 -8.99 19.70
CA PHE A 57 6.60 -9.60 19.84
C PHE A 57 6.63 -10.59 21.02
N ASP A 58 7.11 -11.81 20.78
CA ASP A 58 7.26 -12.83 21.83
C ASP A 58 8.48 -12.50 22.72
N PRO A 59 8.29 -12.25 24.03
CA PRO A 59 9.42 -11.99 24.95
C PRO A 59 10.33 -13.21 25.13
N ALA A 60 9.90 -14.42 24.76
CA ALA A 60 10.72 -15.63 24.76
C ALA A 60 11.53 -15.81 23.46
N SER A 61 11.56 -14.80 22.58
CA SER A 61 12.35 -14.76 21.36
C SER A 61 13.82 -15.15 21.57
N VAL A 62 14.36 -16.00 20.69
CA VAL A 62 15.78 -16.37 20.67
C VAL A 62 16.54 -15.29 19.89
N SER A 63 16.66 -14.12 20.50
CA SER A 63 17.17 -12.93 19.80
C SER A 63 18.66 -13.04 19.44
N PRO A 64 19.05 -12.63 18.22
CA PRO A 64 20.44 -12.60 17.81
C PRO A 64 21.21 -11.48 18.53
N VAL A 65 22.55 -11.57 18.53
CA VAL A 65 23.43 -10.63 19.24
C VAL A 65 23.29 -9.19 18.72
N PHE A 66 22.97 -9.02 17.44
CA PHE A 66 22.82 -7.70 16.83
C PHE A 66 21.47 -7.02 17.16
N ASP A 67 20.48 -7.77 17.64
CA ASP A 67 19.15 -7.26 18.00
C ASP A 67 18.61 -7.94 19.27
N PRO A 68 19.33 -7.84 20.41
CA PRO A 68 19.07 -8.66 21.61
C PRO A 68 17.68 -8.41 22.22
N GLY A 69 17.11 -7.23 21.99
CA GLY A 69 15.76 -6.86 22.45
C GLY A 69 14.68 -6.95 21.37
N GLY A 70 15.02 -7.35 20.14
CA GLY A 70 14.08 -7.37 19.02
C GLY A 70 13.62 -5.99 18.55
N THR A 71 14.30 -4.91 18.93
CA THR A 71 13.85 -3.54 18.62
C THR A 71 13.86 -3.28 17.12
N LEU A 72 14.87 -3.79 16.40
CA LEU A 72 14.93 -3.66 14.94
C LEU A 72 13.81 -4.46 14.29
N LEU A 73 13.58 -5.69 14.76
CA LEU A 73 12.50 -6.53 14.26
C LEU A 73 11.12 -5.91 14.52
N GLN A 74 10.88 -5.37 15.70
CA GLN A 74 9.62 -4.71 16.05
C GLN A 74 9.32 -3.52 15.14
N GLY A 75 10.34 -2.70 14.85
CA GLY A 75 10.22 -1.61 13.90
C GLY A 75 9.82 -2.09 12.50
N MET A 76 10.51 -3.12 11.98
CA MET A 76 10.19 -3.67 10.66
C MET A 76 8.80 -4.31 10.60
N ALA A 77 8.42 -5.06 11.64
CA ALA A 77 7.13 -5.75 11.73
C ALA A 77 5.95 -4.78 11.66
N ASN A 78 6.03 -3.65 12.38
CA ASN A 78 4.98 -2.63 12.35
C ASN A 78 4.90 -1.91 11.00
N ASN A 79 6.02 -1.69 10.31
CA ASN A 79 5.98 -1.11 8.96
C ASN A 79 5.43 -2.13 7.94
N ALA A 80 5.75 -3.41 8.09
CA ALA A 80 5.25 -4.45 7.19
C ALA A 80 3.74 -4.67 7.34
N ALA A 81 3.22 -4.56 8.56
CA ALA A 81 1.79 -4.56 8.84
C ALA A 81 1.06 -3.43 8.09
N GLN A 82 1.59 -2.20 8.12
CA GLN A 82 0.99 -1.04 7.46
C GLN A 82 0.73 -1.26 5.97
N ILE A 83 1.60 -2.01 5.26
CA ILE A 83 1.37 -2.33 3.84
C ILE A 83 0.07 -3.09 3.63
N TRP A 84 -0.23 -4.06 4.49
CA TRP A 84 -1.42 -4.88 4.36
C TRP A 84 -2.67 -4.23 4.96
N GLU A 85 -2.51 -3.42 6.02
CA GLU A 85 -3.59 -2.61 6.58
C GLU A 85 -4.11 -1.59 5.55
N ASP A 86 -3.22 -1.01 4.74
CA ASP A 86 -3.58 -0.12 3.63
C ASP A 86 -4.41 -0.86 2.56
N ILE A 87 -3.99 -2.07 2.19
CA ILE A 87 -4.59 -2.84 1.09
C ILE A 87 -6.01 -3.36 1.39
N PHE A 88 -6.22 -3.90 2.59
CA PHE A 88 -7.48 -4.54 2.97
C PHE A 88 -8.33 -3.62 3.84
N GLU A 89 -9.30 -2.96 3.21
CA GLU A 89 -10.23 -2.04 3.87
C GLU A 89 -11.41 -2.75 4.57
N GLU A 90 -11.14 -3.52 5.63
CA GLU A 90 -12.16 -4.15 6.50
C GLU A 90 -12.08 -3.68 7.97
N THR A 91 -13.00 -4.13 8.84
CA THR A 91 -13.00 -3.78 10.28
C THR A 91 -12.28 -4.80 11.16
N ASP A 92 -11.79 -5.87 10.54
CA ASP A 92 -11.29 -7.04 11.24
C ASP A 92 -9.94 -6.79 11.91
N THR A 93 -9.72 -7.50 13.00
CA THR A 93 -8.45 -7.42 13.75
C THR A 93 -7.76 -8.78 13.69
N ILE A 94 -6.53 -8.78 13.21
CA ILE A 94 -5.65 -9.94 13.16
C ILE A 94 -4.54 -9.74 14.17
N THR A 95 -4.32 -10.70 15.07
CA THR A 95 -3.16 -10.68 15.97
C THR A 95 -2.07 -11.58 15.42
N ILE A 96 -0.87 -11.04 15.22
CA ILE A 96 0.27 -11.80 14.71
C ILE A 96 1.36 -11.85 15.78
N ASN A 97 1.62 -13.04 16.31
CA ASN A 97 2.70 -13.26 17.26
C ASN A 97 4.00 -13.51 16.50
N TYR A 98 5.03 -12.69 16.70
CA TYR A 98 6.29 -12.83 15.96
C TYR A 98 7.51 -12.83 16.86
N ARG A 99 8.57 -13.52 16.40
CA ARG A 99 9.79 -13.71 17.19
C ARG A 99 10.99 -14.10 16.34
N TYR A 100 12.17 -13.96 16.91
CA TYR A 100 13.33 -14.70 16.43
C TYR A 100 13.30 -16.14 16.95
N ASN A 101 13.65 -17.08 16.09
CA ASN A 101 13.76 -18.49 16.41
C ASN A 101 14.78 -19.16 15.46
N SER A 102 15.41 -20.25 15.86
CA SER A 102 16.30 -21.00 14.97
C SER A 102 15.49 -22.00 14.14
N ILE A 103 15.25 -21.70 12.86
CA ILE A 103 14.27 -22.42 12.04
C ILE A 103 14.84 -23.05 10.75
N GLY A 104 16.13 -22.86 10.44
CA GLY A 104 16.78 -23.47 9.26
C GLY A 104 16.33 -22.91 7.91
N GLY A 105 15.29 -22.07 7.88
CA GLY A 105 14.84 -21.23 6.76
C GLY A 105 15.12 -19.76 7.02
N LEU A 106 14.54 -18.84 6.22
CA LEU A 106 14.62 -17.40 6.48
C LEU A 106 13.56 -16.94 7.49
N ALA A 107 12.33 -17.34 7.23
CA ALA A 107 11.17 -17.04 8.03
C ALA A 107 10.05 -18.06 7.75
N ASN A 108 9.02 -18.07 8.60
CA ASN A 108 7.81 -18.87 8.41
C ASN A 108 6.63 -18.19 9.14
N GLY A 109 5.68 -17.71 8.34
CA GLY A 109 4.38 -17.16 8.72
C GLY A 109 3.27 -18.18 8.52
N THR A 110 2.36 -18.26 9.48
CA THR A 110 1.19 -19.13 9.37
C THR A 110 -0.01 -18.58 10.14
N ALA A 111 -1.20 -18.71 9.55
CA ALA A 111 -2.45 -18.54 10.26
C ALA A 111 -2.63 -19.70 11.26
N THR A 112 -2.92 -19.36 12.51
CA THR A 112 -3.09 -20.33 13.62
C THR A 112 -4.53 -20.40 14.10
N THR A 113 -5.32 -19.34 13.90
CA THR A 113 -6.76 -19.33 14.17
C THR A 113 -7.49 -18.65 13.02
N VAL A 114 -8.56 -19.30 12.56
CA VAL A 114 -9.40 -18.85 11.45
C VAL A 114 -10.85 -18.90 11.92
N VAL A 115 -11.60 -17.83 11.69
CA VAL A 115 -13.01 -17.72 12.08
C VAL A 115 -13.80 -17.26 10.86
N GLY A 116 -14.82 -18.04 10.47
CA GLY A 116 -15.66 -17.66 9.33
C GLY A 116 -14.93 -17.60 7.98
N GLY A 117 -13.78 -18.28 7.85
CA GLY A 117 -12.95 -18.26 6.64
C GLY A 117 -11.74 -17.31 6.73
N GLN A 118 -11.82 -16.31 7.61
CA GLN A 118 -10.81 -15.27 7.73
C GLN A 118 -9.82 -15.54 8.90
N PRO A 119 -8.51 -15.32 8.71
CA PRO A 119 -7.52 -15.38 9.79
C PRO A 119 -7.77 -14.33 10.87
N THR A 120 -7.70 -14.75 12.14
CA THR A 120 -7.81 -13.86 13.30
C THR A 120 -6.55 -13.89 14.17
N VAL A 121 -5.79 -14.98 14.12
CA VAL A 121 -4.51 -15.11 14.82
C VAL A 121 -3.49 -15.80 13.93
N GLY A 122 -2.28 -15.26 13.86
CA GLY A 122 -1.15 -15.87 13.16
C GLY A 122 0.12 -15.88 14.00
N SER A 123 1.14 -16.55 13.45
CA SER A 123 2.49 -16.51 14.01
C SER A 123 3.55 -16.39 12.93
N ILE A 124 4.62 -15.66 13.20
CA ILE A 124 5.79 -15.52 12.33
C ILE A 124 7.06 -15.87 13.12
N ASN A 125 7.84 -16.83 12.62
CA ASN A 125 9.18 -17.08 13.12
C ASN A 125 10.20 -16.51 12.13
N ILE A 126 11.13 -15.70 12.61
CA ILE A 126 12.25 -15.18 11.81
C ILE A 126 13.53 -15.88 12.25
N ASP A 127 14.35 -16.28 11.29
CA ASP A 127 15.57 -17.02 11.60
C ASP A 127 16.58 -16.18 12.38
N SER A 128 17.00 -16.73 13.51
CA SER A 128 17.95 -16.11 14.44
C SER A 128 19.40 -16.50 14.19
N ASP A 129 19.67 -17.35 13.19
CA ASP A 129 21.02 -17.84 12.94
C ASP A 129 21.94 -16.73 12.42
N ASN A 130 23.10 -16.59 13.04
CA ASN A 130 24.09 -15.56 12.73
C ASN A 130 24.81 -15.78 11.39
N VAL A 131 24.48 -16.85 10.66
CA VAL A 131 25.00 -17.11 9.32
C VAL A 131 24.35 -16.21 8.27
N ARG A 132 23.19 -15.60 8.59
CA ARG A 132 22.46 -14.75 7.65
C ARG A 132 22.79 -13.27 7.81
N THR A 133 23.08 -12.62 6.68
CA THR A 133 23.16 -11.16 6.61
C THR A 133 21.76 -10.62 6.41
N TRP A 134 21.16 -10.05 7.46
CA TRP A 134 19.89 -9.33 7.36
C TRP A 134 20.12 -7.84 7.08
N TYR A 135 19.28 -7.26 6.23
CA TYR A 135 19.16 -5.81 6.06
C TYR A 135 17.91 -5.31 6.79
N PHE A 136 18.14 -4.45 7.78
CA PHE A 136 17.09 -3.68 8.45
C PHE A 136 17.14 -2.28 7.89
N ASP A 137 16.24 -1.99 6.95
CA ASP A 137 16.15 -0.69 6.32
C ASP A 137 15.70 0.38 7.33
N PRO A 138 16.44 1.48 7.54
CA PRO A 138 15.98 2.59 8.37
C PRO A 138 14.71 3.28 7.84
N THR A 139 14.39 3.15 6.55
CA THR A 139 13.26 3.81 5.88
C THR A 139 12.44 2.82 5.04
N PRO A 140 11.83 1.76 5.62
CA PRO A 140 11.25 0.63 4.88
C PRO A 140 10.17 1.00 3.86
N LEU A 141 9.47 2.11 4.08
CA LEU A 141 8.42 2.63 3.18
C LEU A 141 8.97 3.55 2.07
N ASP A 142 10.26 3.89 2.11
CA ASP A 142 11.00 4.55 1.04
C ASP A 142 11.84 3.49 0.32
N ASN A 143 11.68 3.41 -1.00
CA ASN A 143 12.36 2.42 -1.83
C ASN A 143 13.56 2.98 -2.59
N SER A 144 14.04 4.18 -2.24
CA SER A 144 15.08 4.90 -2.99
C SER A 144 16.41 4.16 -3.11
N GLU A 145 16.68 3.18 -2.25
CA GLU A 145 17.85 2.31 -2.34
C GLU A 145 17.67 1.14 -3.31
N TYR A 146 16.47 0.92 -3.86
CA TYR A 146 16.14 -0.10 -4.85
C TYR A 146 15.63 0.51 -6.16
N THR A 147 16.06 -0.02 -7.30
CA THR A 147 15.44 0.29 -8.60
C THR A 147 14.18 -0.54 -8.75
N MET A 148 13.08 -0.09 -8.15
CA MET A 148 11.79 -0.79 -8.20
C MET A 148 11.21 -0.78 -9.62
N THR A 149 10.67 -1.93 -10.05
CA THR A 149 10.05 -2.11 -11.35
C THR A 149 8.74 -2.88 -11.19
N GLN A 150 7.68 -2.27 -11.72
CA GLN A 150 6.42 -2.94 -12.00
C GLN A 150 6.55 -3.74 -13.29
N ARG A 151 6.10 -4.99 -13.26
CA ARG A 151 6.01 -5.85 -14.44
C ARG A 151 4.56 -6.27 -14.63
N LEU A 152 4.04 -5.99 -15.81
CA LEU A 152 2.65 -6.27 -16.15
C LEU A 152 2.50 -7.63 -16.83
N TYR A 153 1.28 -8.18 -16.86
CA TYR A 153 0.98 -9.43 -17.56
C TYR A 153 1.44 -9.43 -19.02
N ARG A 154 1.23 -8.33 -19.76
CA ARG A 154 1.70 -8.19 -21.15
C ARG A 154 3.22 -8.21 -21.32
N ASP A 155 3.98 -7.93 -20.26
CA ASP A 155 5.44 -7.91 -20.28
C ASP A 155 6.03 -9.30 -19.98
N LEU A 156 5.19 -10.27 -19.65
CA LEU A 156 5.58 -11.66 -19.44
C LEU A 156 5.85 -12.37 -20.75
N THR A 157 6.75 -13.35 -20.71
CA THR A 157 6.87 -14.30 -21.83
C THR A 157 5.63 -15.18 -21.92
N ALA A 158 5.30 -15.69 -23.11
CA ALA A 158 4.16 -16.61 -23.28
C ALA A 158 4.22 -17.83 -22.33
N ALA A 159 5.43 -18.37 -22.09
CA ALA A 159 5.62 -19.46 -21.15
C ALA A 159 5.31 -19.08 -19.69
N GLN A 160 5.56 -17.83 -19.31
CA GLN A 160 5.20 -17.34 -17.98
C GLN A 160 3.71 -17.07 -17.87
N GLN A 161 3.08 -16.53 -18.91
CA GLN A 161 1.64 -16.29 -18.93
C GLN A 161 0.88 -17.60 -18.67
N THR A 162 1.17 -18.65 -19.44
CA THR A 162 0.53 -19.97 -19.28
C THR A 162 0.92 -20.70 -17.99
N ALA A 163 2.06 -20.36 -17.38
CA ALA A 163 2.49 -21.03 -16.15
C ALA A 163 2.00 -20.34 -14.87
N TRP A 164 1.54 -19.09 -14.98
CA TRP A 164 1.19 -18.26 -13.82
C TRP A 164 -0.30 -17.93 -13.77
N TYR A 165 -1.01 -18.10 -14.88
CA TYR A 165 -2.42 -17.80 -15.00
C TYR A 165 -3.10 -18.84 -15.87
N ASP A 166 -4.33 -19.21 -15.49
CA ASP A 166 -5.29 -19.75 -16.44
C ASP A 166 -6.09 -18.59 -17.05
N SER A 167 -6.70 -18.83 -18.20
CA SER A 167 -7.43 -17.81 -18.96
C SER A 167 -6.57 -16.61 -19.39
N THR A 168 -7.17 -15.44 -19.61
CA THR A 168 -6.48 -14.24 -20.12
C THR A 168 -6.73 -13.05 -19.20
N PRO A 169 -5.82 -12.79 -18.25
CA PRO A 169 -5.86 -11.58 -17.45
C PRO A 169 -5.79 -10.30 -18.30
N PRO A 170 -6.18 -9.14 -17.76
CA PRO A 170 -5.93 -7.86 -18.41
C PRO A 170 -4.44 -7.67 -18.70
N ASP A 171 -4.10 -7.12 -19.87
CA ASP A 171 -2.72 -6.78 -20.24
C ASP A 171 -1.98 -5.93 -19.20
N LEU A 172 -2.73 -5.13 -18.42
CA LEU A 172 -2.22 -4.23 -17.41
C LEU A 172 -2.23 -4.80 -15.98
N LEU A 173 -2.64 -6.06 -15.77
CA LEU A 173 -2.54 -6.69 -14.45
C LEU A 173 -1.10 -6.62 -13.94
N GLU A 174 -0.88 -6.13 -12.72
CA GLU A 174 0.43 -6.13 -12.10
C GLU A 174 0.84 -7.54 -11.65
N ALA A 175 1.71 -8.18 -12.43
CA ALA A 175 2.18 -9.55 -12.17
C ALA A 175 3.29 -9.64 -11.12
N SER A 176 4.07 -8.57 -10.91
CA SER A 176 5.07 -8.49 -9.85
C SER A 176 5.57 -7.05 -9.64
N TYR A 177 6.00 -6.74 -8.43
CA TYR A 177 6.67 -5.48 -8.10
C TYR A 177 7.93 -5.72 -7.25
N ARG A 178 9.10 -5.47 -7.84
CA ARG A 178 10.39 -5.75 -7.20
C ARG A 178 11.51 -4.86 -7.70
N GLY A 179 12.57 -4.73 -6.92
CA GLY A 179 13.73 -3.93 -7.28
C GLY A 179 15.04 -4.53 -6.82
N GLN A 180 16.08 -4.29 -7.61
CA GLN A 180 17.47 -4.59 -7.25
C GLN A 180 18.06 -3.41 -6.50
N ALA A 181 18.86 -3.68 -5.47
CA ALA A 181 19.58 -2.65 -4.75
C ALA A 181 20.47 -1.85 -5.72
N THR A 182 20.43 -0.53 -5.59
CA THR A 182 21.24 0.37 -6.40
C THR A 182 22.72 0.24 -6.04
N ALA A 183 23.61 0.65 -6.95
CA ALA A 183 25.06 0.68 -6.67
C ALA A 183 25.43 1.62 -5.50
N THR A 184 24.57 2.57 -5.18
CA THR A 184 24.73 3.53 -4.07
C THR A 184 24.01 3.11 -2.79
N ALA A 185 23.26 2.01 -2.80
CA ALA A 185 22.57 1.49 -1.62
C ALA A 185 23.57 1.07 -0.53
N PRO A 186 23.15 1.02 0.75
CA PRO A 186 23.97 0.44 1.82
C PRO A 186 24.46 -0.98 1.47
N ALA A 187 25.66 -1.34 1.91
CA ALA A 187 26.23 -2.66 1.60
C ALA A 187 25.34 -3.82 2.06
N ASN A 188 24.63 -3.66 3.18
CA ASN A 188 23.69 -4.67 3.68
C ASN A 188 22.43 -4.74 2.80
N ALA A 189 21.97 -3.63 2.20
CA ALA A 189 20.87 -3.67 1.23
C ALA A 189 21.25 -4.48 -0.01
N GLN A 190 22.51 -4.37 -0.46
CA GLN A 190 23.04 -5.07 -1.64
C GLN A 190 23.35 -6.56 -1.37
N ASN A 191 23.82 -6.90 -0.17
CA ASN A 191 24.36 -8.23 0.15
C ASN A 191 23.55 -9.01 1.18
N GLY A 192 22.53 -8.41 1.78
CA GLY A 192 21.68 -9.01 2.79
C GLY A 192 20.29 -9.34 2.27
N PHE A 193 19.59 -10.20 3.00
CA PHE A 193 18.16 -10.43 2.82
C PHE A 193 17.39 -9.26 3.40
N ASP A 194 16.45 -8.72 2.62
CA ASP A 194 15.62 -7.60 3.06
C ASP A 194 14.61 -8.06 4.12
N MET A 195 14.80 -7.62 5.37
CA MET A 195 13.91 -8.00 6.48
C MET A 195 12.50 -7.49 6.26
N PHE A 196 12.36 -6.29 5.68
CA PHE A 196 11.07 -5.69 5.40
C PHE A 196 10.26 -6.55 4.41
N SER A 197 10.80 -6.82 3.21
CA SER A 197 10.15 -7.72 2.24
C SER A 197 9.82 -9.09 2.83
N THR A 198 10.72 -9.62 3.66
CA THR A 198 10.52 -10.92 4.32
C THR A 198 9.29 -10.87 5.23
N LEU A 199 9.16 -9.86 6.09
CA LEU A 199 7.99 -9.72 6.95
C LEU A 199 6.70 -9.45 6.17
N VAL A 200 6.75 -8.64 5.11
CA VAL A 200 5.58 -8.40 4.25
C VAL A 200 5.12 -9.72 3.60
N HIS A 201 6.05 -10.56 3.15
CA HIS A 201 5.76 -11.90 2.64
C HIS A 201 5.13 -12.81 3.71
N GLU A 202 5.72 -12.88 4.90
CA GLU A 202 5.18 -13.75 5.96
C GLU A 202 3.81 -13.29 6.48
N ILE A 203 3.53 -11.97 6.50
CA ILE A 203 2.19 -11.47 6.81
C ILE A 203 1.21 -11.89 5.72
N GLY A 204 1.59 -11.88 4.43
CA GLY A 204 0.76 -12.41 3.35
C GLY A 204 0.37 -13.87 3.54
N HIS A 205 1.31 -14.70 4.03
CA HIS A 205 0.98 -16.08 4.45
C HIS A 205 -0.02 -16.12 5.59
N VAL A 206 0.10 -15.25 6.60
CA VAL A 206 -0.87 -15.19 7.70
C VAL A 206 -2.26 -14.76 7.22
N LEU A 207 -2.33 -13.84 6.26
CA LEU A 207 -3.59 -13.25 5.79
C LEU A 207 -4.38 -14.14 4.84
N GLY A 208 -3.77 -15.07 4.11
CA GLY A 208 -4.58 -15.98 3.29
C GLY A 208 -3.83 -17.14 2.68
N LEU A 209 -2.64 -16.90 2.15
CA LEU A 209 -1.83 -17.95 1.53
C LEU A 209 -1.10 -18.78 2.60
N SER A 210 -1.80 -19.33 3.58
CA SER A 210 -1.22 -20.20 4.61
C SER A 210 -1.49 -21.67 4.33
N HIS A 211 -0.49 -22.54 4.49
CA HIS A 211 -0.66 -24.00 4.35
C HIS A 211 -1.80 -24.59 5.20
N ASN A 212 -2.17 -23.93 6.30
CA ASN A 212 -3.21 -24.36 7.22
C ASN A 212 -4.59 -23.75 6.94
N ASN A 213 -4.66 -22.68 6.14
CA ASN A 213 -5.91 -21.95 5.84
C ASN A 213 -6.38 -22.08 4.39
N MET A 214 -5.61 -22.76 3.53
CA MET A 214 -6.05 -23.14 2.17
C MET A 214 -7.28 -24.06 2.17
N ALA A 215 -7.79 -24.50 3.33
CA ALA A 215 -9.07 -25.20 3.42
C ALA A 215 -10.26 -24.35 2.96
N ASN A 216 -10.11 -23.01 2.88
CA ASN A 216 -11.09 -22.11 2.25
C ASN A 216 -10.72 -21.72 0.82
N ALA A 217 -9.52 -22.09 0.36
CA ALA A 217 -9.10 -21.89 -1.01
C ALA A 217 -9.67 -23.03 -1.87
N GLU A 218 -10.43 -22.64 -2.87
CA GLU A 218 -10.77 -23.36 -4.10
C GLU A 218 -9.81 -24.52 -4.43
N THR A 219 -8.49 -24.25 -4.45
CA THR A 219 -7.39 -25.22 -4.65
C THR A 219 -7.51 -26.63 -4.03
N VAL A 220 -8.07 -26.81 -2.81
CA VAL A 220 -8.17 -28.13 -2.15
C VAL A 220 -9.58 -28.71 -2.27
N GLY A 221 -10.60 -27.85 -2.37
CA GLY A 221 -11.99 -28.24 -2.52
C GLY A 221 -12.35 -28.64 -3.96
N GLU A 222 -11.77 -27.95 -4.94
CA GLU A 222 -12.03 -28.10 -6.38
C GLU A 222 -10.91 -28.88 -7.08
N GLY A 223 -9.66 -28.75 -6.60
CA GLY A 223 -8.53 -29.59 -6.99
C GLY A 223 -7.80 -29.17 -8.26
N ASP A 224 -8.00 -27.93 -8.71
CA ASP A 224 -7.36 -27.21 -9.82
C ASP A 224 -6.08 -26.47 -9.43
N PHE A 225 -5.91 -26.12 -8.15
CA PHE A 225 -4.70 -25.46 -7.60
C PHE A 225 -4.44 -24.04 -8.10
N ASP A 226 -5.51 -23.29 -8.35
CA ASP A 226 -5.48 -21.88 -8.69
C ASP A 226 -6.28 -21.01 -7.70
N PHE A 227 -6.24 -19.71 -7.93
CA PHE A 227 -6.99 -18.72 -7.16
C PHE A 227 -7.86 -17.90 -8.11
N ASP A 228 -9.18 -18.07 -8.01
CA ASP A 228 -10.14 -17.30 -8.80
C ASP A 228 -10.07 -15.81 -8.46
N VAL A 229 -9.84 -14.99 -9.48
CA VAL A 229 -9.90 -13.54 -9.34
C VAL A 229 -11.31 -13.05 -9.65
N ASN A 230 -11.90 -12.34 -8.69
CA ASN A 230 -13.20 -11.71 -8.91
C ASN A 230 -13.11 -10.66 -10.02
N ALA A 231 -13.91 -10.86 -11.07
CA ALA A 231 -13.92 -10.00 -12.24
C ALA A 231 -14.14 -8.51 -11.93
N VAL A 232 -14.85 -8.18 -10.85
CA VAL A 232 -15.01 -6.79 -10.39
C VAL A 232 -13.67 -6.12 -10.14
N LEU A 233 -12.69 -6.81 -9.56
CA LEU A 233 -11.37 -6.27 -9.23
C LEU A 233 -10.48 -6.07 -10.47
N ALA A 234 -10.83 -6.66 -11.61
CA ALA A 234 -10.02 -6.68 -12.82
C ALA A 234 -10.75 -6.08 -14.03
N GLY A 235 -11.60 -5.06 -13.80
CA GLY A 235 -12.30 -4.34 -14.87
C GLY A 235 -13.26 -5.22 -15.69
N GLY A 236 -13.83 -6.25 -15.06
CA GLY A 236 -14.76 -7.21 -15.64
C GLY A 236 -14.12 -8.47 -16.25
N ASN A 237 -12.80 -8.66 -16.13
CA ASN A 237 -12.11 -9.85 -16.64
C ASN A 237 -12.04 -10.93 -15.56
N PHE A 238 -12.46 -12.15 -15.90
CA PHE A 238 -12.29 -13.33 -15.06
C PHE A 238 -11.04 -14.09 -15.50
N PHE A 239 -10.22 -14.48 -14.53
CA PHE A 239 -9.01 -15.28 -14.72
C PHE A 239 -8.58 -15.87 -13.38
N GLU A 240 -7.69 -16.85 -13.46
CA GLU A 240 -7.22 -17.62 -12.32
C GLU A 240 -5.70 -17.42 -12.16
N ILE A 241 -5.22 -17.41 -10.92
CA ILE A 241 -3.78 -17.33 -10.61
C ILE A 241 -3.29 -18.71 -10.20
N GLU A 242 -2.31 -19.23 -10.93
CA GLU A 242 -1.75 -20.54 -10.67
C GLU A 242 -0.91 -20.56 -9.39
N ALA A 243 -1.15 -21.54 -8.52
CA ALA A 243 -0.26 -21.81 -7.41
C ALA A 243 1.10 -22.33 -7.92
N ALA A 244 2.17 -22.08 -7.16
CA ALA A 244 3.53 -22.40 -7.56
C ALA A 244 3.83 -23.91 -7.68
N GLY A 245 2.90 -24.78 -7.27
CA GLY A 245 3.02 -26.21 -7.47
C GLY A 245 1.68 -26.90 -7.59
N THR A 246 1.65 -27.92 -8.44
CA THR A 246 0.45 -28.70 -8.77
C THR A 246 0.43 -30.07 -8.08
N ASN A 247 1.37 -30.33 -7.17
CA ASN A 247 1.48 -31.63 -6.51
C ASN A 247 0.70 -31.62 -5.18
N PRO A 248 -0.46 -32.30 -5.08
CA PRO A 248 -1.26 -32.44 -3.86
C PRO A 248 -0.52 -33.11 -2.69
N ALA A 249 0.64 -33.73 -2.91
CA ALA A 249 1.45 -34.30 -1.84
C ALA A 249 2.47 -33.30 -1.24
N VAL A 250 2.64 -32.11 -1.82
CA VAL A 250 3.65 -31.13 -1.40
C VAL A 250 2.97 -29.84 -0.95
N VAL A 251 2.41 -29.91 0.26
CA VAL A 251 1.64 -28.84 0.91
C VAL A 251 2.32 -27.47 0.93
N ASN A 252 3.66 -27.39 0.91
CA ASN A 252 4.34 -26.09 0.98
C ASN A 252 4.29 -25.27 -0.33
N GLN A 253 3.94 -25.89 -1.46
CA GLN A 253 3.96 -25.22 -2.77
C GLN A 253 2.69 -24.42 -3.07
N TRP A 254 1.55 -24.76 -2.44
CA TRP A 254 0.26 -24.14 -2.80
C TRP A 254 0.04 -22.79 -2.11
N ALA A 255 0.76 -22.52 -1.02
CA ALA A 255 0.78 -21.22 -0.35
C ALA A 255 1.60 -20.14 -1.10
N HIS A 256 2.03 -20.42 -2.32
CA HIS A 256 2.91 -19.57 -3.09
C HIS A 256 2.41 -19.48 -4.52
N ILE A 257 2.84 -18.42 -5.22
CA ILE A 257 2.52 -18.18 -6.63
C ILE A 257 3.82 -17.91 -7.42
N ALA A 258 3.67 -17.40 -8.65
CA ALA A 258 4.72 -17.08 -9.62
C ALA A 258 6.07 -16.67 -9.02
N ALA A 259 7.19 -17.24 -9.49
CA ALA A 259 8.55 -17.06 -8.94
C ALA A 259 9.09 -15.61 -8.86
N GLN A 260 8.40 -14.63 -9.45
CA GLN A 260 8.78 -13.22 -9.43
C GLN A 260 7.92 -12.33 -8.52
N SER A 261 6.80 -12.86 -8.03
CA SER A 261 5.87 -12.21 -7.11
C SER A 261 6.50 -11.94 -5.73
N LEU A 262 5.77 -11.30 -4.82
CA LEU A 262 6.15 -11.29 -3.41
C LEU A 262 6.04 -12.71 -2.84
N MET A 263 4.91 -13.38 -3.07
CA MET A 263 4.49 -14.66 -2.50
C MET A 263 5.10 -15.87 -3.23
N CYS A 264 6.34 -15.77 -3.71
CA CYS A 264 6.99 -16.84 -4.44
C CYS A 264 7.67 -17.88 -3.55
N ASN A 265 7.66 -19.13 -3.98
CA ASN A 265 8.32 -20.23 -3.27
C ASN A 265 9.84 -20.18 -3.48
N GLY A 266 10.61 -20.07 -2.38
CA GLY A 266 12.08 -20.23 -2.40
C GLY A 266 12.83 -19.16 -3.21
N CYS A 267 12.20 -18.03 -3.47
CA CYS A 267 12.73 -16.96 -4.32
C CYS A 267 13.49 -15.86 -3.56
N ALA A 268 13.59 -16.01 -2.24
CA ALA A 268 14.30 -15.06 -1.39
C ALA A 268 15.77 -14.99 -1.81
N ALA A 269 16.25 -13.77 -2.02
CA ALA A 269 17.58 -13.50 -2.51
C ALA A 269 18.06 -12.18 -1.94
N THR A 270 19.38 -12.08 -1.76
CA THR A 270 20.02 -10.87 -1.27
C THR A 270 19.98 -9.77 -2.31
N GLY A 271 20.03 -8.50 -1.91
CA GLY A 271 20.05 -7.39 -2.88
C GLY A 271 18.71 -7.07 -3.51
N LEU A 272 17.61 -7.66 -3.02
CA LEU A 272 16.29 -7.60 -3.63
C LEU A 272 15.25 -7.13 -2.62
N ARG A 273 14.43 -6.16 -3.04
CA ARG A 273 13.16 -5.80 -2.39
C ARG A 273 11.99 -6.26 -3.23
N ARG A 274 10.96 -6.80 -2.58
CA ARG A 274 9.68 -7.20 -3.17
C ARG A 274 8.57 -6.62 -2.32
N LEU A 275 7.56 -6.03 -2.95
CA LEU A 275 6.34 -5.61 -2.27
C LEU A 275 5.14 -6.28 -2.96
N PRO A 276 3.95 -6.30 -2.33
CA PRO A 276 2.79 -6.97 -2.89
C PRO A 276 2.45 -6.39 -4.25
N SER A 277 2.29 -7.26 -5.24
CA SER A 277 1.68 -6.92 -6.53
C SER A 277 0.17 -7.15 -6.50
N ALA A 278 -0.56 -6.64 -7.50
CA ALA A 278 -1.99 -6.97 -7.65
C ALA A 278 -2.23 -8.49 -7.67
N THR A 279 -1.38 -9.27 -8.37
CA THR A 279 -1.45 -10.73 -8.36
C THR A 279 -1.28 -11.34 -6.95
N ASP A 280 -0.33 -10.84 -6.14
CA ASP A 280 -0.18 -11.30 -4.75
C ASP A 280 -1.44 -11.03 -3.93
N VAL A 281 -1.97 -9.81 -4.06
CA VAL A 281 -3.13 -9.36 -3.29
C VAL A 281 -4.39 -10.11 -3.69
N PHE A 282 -4.65 -10.31 -4.98
CA PHE A 282 -5.82 -11.05 -5.46
C PHE A 282 -5.76 -12.54 -5.07
N ALA A 283 -4.58 -13.16 -5.09
CA ALA A 283 -4.43 -14.54 -4.61
C ALA A 283 -4.74 -14.65 -3.10
N ILE A 284 -4.24 -13.72 -2.28
CA ILE A 284 -4.56 -13.68 -0.84
C ILE A 284 -6.05 -13.40 -0.60
N GLN A 285 -6.63 -12.47 -1.37
CA GLN A 285 -8.03 -12.11 -1.29
C GLN A 285 -8.92 -13.31 -1.60
N SER A 286 -8.65 -14.03 -2.70
CA SER A 286 -9.37 -15.24 -3.09
C SER A 286 -9.23 -16.34 -2.02
N ALA A 287 -8.01 -16.58 -1.52
CA ALA A 287 -7.74 -17.63 -0.54
C ALA A 287 -8.43 -17.44 0.83
N ALA A 288 -8.65 -16.20 1.27
CA ALA A 288 -9.22 -15.88 2.59
C ALA A 288 -10.57 -15.17 2.55
N GLY A 289 -11.10 -14.84 1.37
CA GLY A 289 -12.37 -14.15 1.21
C GLY A 289 -12.37 -12.72 1.73
N TRP A 290 -11.23 -12.02 1.69
CA TRP A 290 -11.19 -10.58 1.95
C TRP A 290 -12.02 -9.83 0.88
N ASN A 291 -12.44 -8.62 1.20
CA ASN A 291 -13.38 -7.73 0.51
C ASN A 291 -13.52 -8.04 -0.98
N VAL A 292 -14.50 -8.89 -1.30
CA VAL A 292 -14.74 -9.39 -2.67
C VAL A 292 -15.16 -8.30 -3.65
N THR A 293 -15.37 -7.05 -3.19
CA THR A 293 -15.83 -5.97 -4.05
C THR A 293 -14.85 -4.80 -4.19
N SER A 294 -13.86 -4.62 -3.33
CA SER A 294 -12.87 -3.55 -3.51
C SER A 294 -11.57 -3.84 -2.75
N ILE A 295 -10.45 -3.39 -3.30
CA ILE A 295 -9.11 -3.52 -2.74
C ILE A 295 -8.34 -2.23 -3.02
N ASP A 296 -7.69 -1.69 -2.00
CA ASP A 296 -6.86 -0.50 -2.13
C ASP A 296 -5.43 -0.87 -2.55
N LEU A 297 -5.22 -1.06 -3.85
CA LEU A 297 -3.88 -1.39 -4.33
C LEU A 297 -2.98 -0.15 -4.26
N SER A 298 -1.78 -0.26 -3.72
CA SER A 298 -0.84 0.89 -3.68
C SER A 298 -0.39 1.37 -5.07
N ARG A 299 -0.62 0.56 -6.11
CA ARG A 299 -0.37 0.86 -7.53
C ARG A 299 -1.55 0.37 -8.34
N GLN A 300 -2.25 1.28 -9.02
CA GLN A 300 -3.48 0.97 -9.73
C GLN A 300 -3.37 1.37 -11.20
N ASP A 301 -3.60 0.42 -12.09
CA ASP A 301 -3.73 0.67 -13.52
C ASP A 301 -5.20 0.95 -13.90
N PHE A 302 -5.44 1.97 -14.73
CA PHE A 302 -6.77 2.28 -15.26
C PHE A 302 -7.12 1.27 -16.36
N LEU A 303 -7.98 0.31 -16.06
CA LEU A 303 -8.28 -0.89 -16.85
C LEU A 303 -9.34 -0.69 -17.95
N THR A 304 -10.38 0.10 -17.72
CA THR A 304 -11.52 0.20 -18.66
C THR A 304 -12.25 1.54 -18.55
N GLY A 305 -13.29 1.73 -19.36
CA GLY A 305 -14.13 2.93 -19.32
C GLY A 305 -13.39 4.23 -19.67
N ILE A 306 -13.98 5.35 -19.23
CA ILE A 306 -13.47 6.70 -19.51
C ILE A 306 -13.51 7.64 -18.31
N ASP A 307 -14.18 7.30 -17.21
CA ASP A 307 -14.32 8.19 -16.05
C ASP A 307 -13.37 7.75 -14.94
N TRP A 308 -12.43 8.62 -14.60
CA TRP A 308 -11.49 8.44 -13.50
C TRP A 308 -12.21 8.13 -12.19
N ASN A 309 -13.34 8.79 -11.93
CA ASN A 309 -14.01 8.70 -10.64
C ASN A 309 -14.94 7.48 -10.52
N THR A 310 -14.95 6.59 -11.53
CA THR A 310 -15.68 5.32 -11.49
C THR A 310 -14.73 4.21 -11.06
N ALA A 311 -14.95 3.64 -9.87
CA ALA A 311 -14.08 2.63 -9.26
C ALA A 311 -13.83 1.39 -10.14
N GLY A 312 -14.87 0.88 -10.81
CA GLY A 312 -14.76 -0.29 -11.69
C GLY A 312 -13.92 -0.09 -12.96
N ASN A 313 -13.44 1.13 -13.20
CA ASN A 313 -12.46 1.40 -14.24
C ASN A 313 -11.02 1.15 -13.79
N TRP A 314 -10.76 0.97 -12.50
CA TRP A 314 -9.45 0.76 -11.91
C TRP A 314 -9.25 -0.69 -11.47
N GLU A 315 -8.01 -1.15 -11.53
CA GLU A 315 -7.56 -2.38 -10.89
C GLU A 315 -7.82 -2.28 -9.38
N GLY A 316 -8.42 -3.32 -8.79
CA GLY A 316 -8.88 -3.33 -7.40
C GLY A 316 -10.30 -2.81 -7.18
N ASN A 317 -10.99 -2.31 -8.22
CA ASN A 317 -12.32 -1.69 -8.10
C ASN A 317 -12.39 -0.59 -7.03
N GLN A 318 -11.32 0.19 -6.92
CA GLN A 318 -11.18 1.31 -6.01
C GLN A 318 -10.65 2.51 -6.81
N VAL A 319 -11.10 3.72 -6.50
CA VAL A 319 -10.51 4.91 -7.12
C VAL A 319 -9.20 5.21 -6.36
N PRO A 320 -8.06 5.42 -7.04
CA PRO A 320 -6.81 5.72 -6.39
C PRO A 320 -6.92 6.92 -5.44
N LEU A 321 -6.39 6.76 -4.23
CA LEU A 321 -6.31 7.72 -3.15
C LEU A 321 -4.95 8.41 -3.11
N GLY A 322 -4.79 9.37 -2.19
CA GLY A 322 -3.60 10.21 -2.09
C GLY A 322 -2.30 9.48 -1.72
N ALA A 323 -2.38 8.23 -1.26
CA ALA A 323 -1.24 7.38 -0.97
C ALA A 323 -0.79 6.53 -2.19
N ASP A 324 -1.63 6.43 -3.21
CA ASP A 324 -1.47 5.47 -4.30
C ASP A 324 -0.77 6.05 -5.51
N ASP A 325 -0.08 5.18 -6.25
CA ASP A 325 0.37 5.49 -7.59
C ASP A 325 -0.69 5.06 -8.62
N ALA A 326 -1.06 5.98 -9.50
CA ALA A 326 -2.02 5.72 -10.56
C ALA A 326 -1.36 5.74 -11.94
N PHE A 327 -1.76 4.77 -12.77
CA PHE A 327 -1.23 4.60 -14.13
C PHE A 327 -2.37 4.67 -15.15
N VAL A 328 -2.28 5.63 -16.07
CA VAL A 328 -3.16 5.73 -17.24
C VAL A 328 -2.32 5.48 -18.49
N ARG A 329 -2.30 4.23 -18.95
CA ARG A 329 -1.51 3.82 -20.11
C ARG A 329 -2.34 4.04 -21.39
N THR A 330 -2.00 5.12 -22.09
CA THR A 330 -2.75 5.82 -23.14
C THR A 330 -2.76 5.12 -24.49
N ALA A 331 -2.01 4.03 -24.67
CA ALA A 331 -1.91 3.34 -25.95
C ALA A 331 -3.27 3.07 -26.63
N ASN A 332 -4.38 2.99 -25.87
CA ASN A 332 -5.76 3.10 -26.36
C ASN A 332 -6.77 3.71 -25.35
N ARG A 333 -6.33 4.53 -24.39
CA ARG A 333 -7.19 4.93 -23.25
C ARG A 333 -7.21 6.42 -23.00
N THR A 334 -8.37 6.92 -22.58
CA THR A 334 -8.58 8.29 -22.12
C THR A 334 -9.33 8.22 -20.80
N ALA A 335 -8.79 8.85 -19.77
CA ALA A 335 -9.47 9.07 -18.51
C ALA A 335 -9.90 10.54 -18.43
N SER A 336 -11.17 10.75 -18.14
CA SER A 336 -11.79 12.05 -17.89
C SER A 336 -12.10 12.16 -16.40
N LEU A 337 -12.05 13.36 -15.85
CA LEU A 337 -12.39 13.62 -14.45
C LEU A 337 -13.82 14.16 -14.38
N SER A 338 -14.71 13.43 -13.72
CA SER A 338 -16.05 13.92 -13.36
C SER A 338 -16.06 14.62 -11.99
N GLY A 339 -15.00 14.47 -11.20
CA GLY A 339 -14.77 15.13 -9.92
C GLY A 339 -13.28 15.35 -9.60
N GLY A 340 -13.00 15.95 -8.46
CA GLY A 340 -11.62 16.07 -7.97
C GLY A 340 -11.04 14.70 -7.61
N ALA A 341 -9.74 14.52 -7.86
CA ALA A 341 -8.99 13.32 -7.49
C ALA A 341 -7.60 13.70 -6.99
N ASN A 342 -7.02 12.87 -6.12
CA ASN A 342 -5.67 13.04 -5.60
C ASN A 342 -4.98 11.68 -5.56
N VAL A 343 -3.74 11.64 -6.03
CA VAL A 343 -2.88 10.45 -6.03
C VAL A 343 -1.48 10.87 -5.64
N ARG A 344 -0.68 9.93 -5.12
CA ARG A 344 0.73 10.17 -4.79
C ARG A 344 1.53 10.48 -6.05
N ASN A 345 1.43 9.63 -7.06
CA ASN A 345 2.03 9.81 -8.38
C ASN A 345 1.03 9.47 -9.48
N LEU A 346 1.04 10.25 -10.56
CA LEU A 346 0.30 9.94 -11.79
C LEU A 346 1.28 9.72 -12.93
N THR A 347 1.25 8.53 -13.52
CA THR A 347 1.97 8.22 -14.76
C THR A 347 1.00 8.13 -15.92
N VAL A 348 1.25 8.92 -16.97
CA VAL A 348 0.51 8.88 -18.24
C VAL A 348 1.50 8.52 -19.34
N SER A 349 1.30 7.37 -20.00
CA SER A 349 2.28 6.80 -20.94
C SER A 349 1.67 6.24 -22.20
#